data_AF-A0A3D4IH08-F1
#
_entry.id   AF-A0A3D4IH08-F1
#
_cell.length_a   1.000
_cell.length_b   1.000
_cell.length_c   1.000
_cell.angle_alpha   90.00
_cell.angle_beta   90.00
_cell.angle_gamma   90.00
#
_symmetry.space_group_name_H-M   'P 1'
#
loop_
_entity.id
_entity.type
_entity.pdbx_description
1 polymer ?
#
loop_
_entity_poly.entity_id
_entity_poly.type
_entity_poly.pdbx_seq_one_letter_code
_entity_poly.pdbx_strand_id
1 'polypeptide(L)'
;VEMQFLADLYLTCENCKGKRFKQDVLEVRYKDKNIDDVLRMTVDEAVVFFSDKPRLAKKLKVMQDIGLGYLSLGQPANTISGGEAQRLKLAYYL
;
A
#
# COMPACT_ATOMS: atom_id res chain seq x y z
N VAL A 1 5.85 40.16 11.64
CA VAL A 1 6.54 38.98 11.09
C VAL A 1 5.47 38.09 10.51
N GLU A 2 5.30 38.14 9.19
CA GLU A 2 4.37 37.24 8.49
C GLU A 2 4.91 35.81 8.60
N MET A 3 4.14 34.92 9.24
CA MET A 3 4.44 33.49 9.19
C MET A 3 3.97 32.99 7.84
N GLN A 4 4.91 32.72 6.93
CA GLN A 4 4.62 31.98 5.71
C GLN A 4 4.36 30.51 6.06
N PHE A 5 3.13 30.05 5.82
CA PHE A 5 2.77 28.65 5.94
C PHE A 5 3.30 27.90 4.70
N LEU A 6 4.38 27.15 4.90
CA LEU A 6 4.89 26.22 3.89
C LEU A 6 4.18 24.87 4.03
N ALA A 7 3.93 24.19 2.90
CA ALA A 7 3.40 22.84 2.90
C ALA A 7 4.41 21.86 3.54
N ASP A 8 3.89 20.80 4.17
CA ASP A 8 4.72 19.77 4.78
C ASP A 8 5.64 19.10 3.76
N LEU A 9 6.92 18.97 4.12
CA LEU A 9 7.92 18.27 3.32
C LEU A 9 8.10 16.84 3.83
N TYR A 10 7.97 15.86 2.94
CA TYR A 10 8.23 14.45 3.24
C TYR A 10 9.62 14.06 2.74
N LEU A 11 10.51 13.69 3.66
CA LEU A 11 11.86 13.24 3.36
C LEU A 11 11.95 11.71 3.45
N THR A 12 12.66 11.11 2.50
CA THR A 12 12.93 9.66 2.56
C THR A 12 13.96 9.40 3.66
N CYS A 13 13.64 8.49 4.57
CA CYS A 13 14.57 8.08 5.63
C CYS A 13 15.84 7.44 5.01
N GLU A 14 17.02 7.97 5.35
CA GLU A 14 18.31 7.49 4.82
C GLU A 14 18.65 6.08 5.32
N ASN A 15 18.24 5.74 6.54
CA ASN A 15 18.56 4.46 7.17
C ASN A 15 17.81 3.28 6.50
N CYS A 16 16.49 3.42 6.30
CA CYS A 16 15.69 2.36 5.68
C CYS A 16 15.40 2.58 4.20
N LYS A 17 15.81 3.72 3.63
CA LYS A 17 15.56 4.12 2.23
C LYS A 17 14.08 4.03 1.84
N GLY A 18 13.20 4.38 2.78
CA GLY A 18 11.74 4.33 2.61
C GLY A 18 11.10 2.95 2.78
N LYS A 19 11.86 1.90 3.09
CA LYS A 19 11.34 0.54 3.28
C LYS A 19 10.59 0.32 4.58
N ARG A 20 10.77 1.18 5.59
CA ARG A 20 10.05 1.18 6.89
C ARG A 20 10.36 -0.02 7.81
N PHE A 21 11.22 -0.95 7.40
CA PHE A 21 11.61 -2.13 8.18
C PHE A 21 13.12 -2.21 8.40
N LYS A 22 13.52 -2.94 9.45
CA LYS A 22 14.90 -3.34 9.71
C LYS A 22 15.35 -4.43 8.74
N GLN A 23 16.66 -4.62 8.62
CA GLN A 23 17.25 -5.54 7.65
C GLN A 23 16.85 -7.01 7.90
N ASP A 24 16.84 -7.46 9.15
CA ASP A 24 16.41 -8.79 9.57
C ASP A 24 14.96 -9.12 9.15
N VAL A 25 14.06 -8.14 9.20
CA VAL A 25 12.67 -8.30 8.72
C VAL A 25 12.63 -8.43 7.20
N LEU A 26 13.49 -7.70 6.48
CA LEU A 26 13.55 -7.74 5.01
C LEU A 26 14.19 -9.01 4.46
N GLU A 27 14.88 -9.78 5.29
CA GLU A 27 15.44 -11.10 4.93
C GLU A 27 14.37 -12.19 4.86
N VAL A 28 13.26 -12.04 5.59
CA VAL A 28 12.13 -12.97 5.54
C VAL A 28 11.40 -12.83 4.20
N ARG A 29 11.27 -13.95 3.49
CA ARG A 29 10.65 -14.00 2.15
C ARG A 29 9.46 -14.92 2.09
N TYR A 30 8.48 -14.50 1.30
CA TYR A 30 7.35 -15.29 0.85
C TYR A 30 7.30 -15.23 -0.68
N LYS A 31 7.37 -16.38 -1.36
CA LYS A 31 7.45 -16.45 -2.84
C LYS A 31 8.50 -15.47 -3.40
N ASP A 32 9.71 -15.56 -2.83
CA ASP A 32 10.89 -14.76 -3.16
C ASP A 32 10.80 -13.24 -2.91
N LYS A 33 9.71 -12.76 -2.29
CA LYS A 33 9.47 -11.35 -1.99
C LYS A 33 9.44 -11.09 -0.48
N ASN A 34 10.05 -10.00 -0.04
CA ASN A 34 9.96 -9.52 1.34
C ASN A 34 8.72 -8.62 1.52
N ILE A 35 8.51 -8.13 2.75
CA ILE A 35 7.33 -7.31 3.09
C ILE A 35 7.30 -5.95 2.37
N ASP A 36 8.45 -5.32 2.11
CA ASP A 36 8.52 -4.06 1.34
C ASP A 36 8.13 -4.31 -0.13
N ASP A 37 8.60 -5.42 -0.71
CA ASP A 37 8.23 -5.82 -2.08
C ASP A 37 6.71 -6.04 -2.21
N VAL A 38 6.10 -6.69 -1.22
CA VAL A 38 4.64 -6.91 -1.17
C VAL A 38 3.90 -5.59 -1.01
N LEU A 39 4.35 -4.69 -0.13
CA LEU A 39 3.71 -3.39 0.07
C LEU A 39 3.85 -2.45 -1.14
N ARG A 40 4.83 -2.69 -2.02
CA ARG A 40 4.97 -1.94 -3.28
C ARG A 40 4.09 -2.46 -4.41
N MET A 41 3.54 -3.68 -4.29
CA MET A 41 2.64 -4.22 -5.31
C MET A 41 1.37 -3.40 -5.42
N THR A 42 0.85 -3.31 -6.64
CA THR A 42 -0.53 -2.86 -6.86
C THR A 42 -1.52 -3.90 -6.34
N VAL A 43 -2.77 -3.48 -6.12
CA VAL A 43 -3.86 -4.42 -5.79
C VAL A 43 -4.01 -5.48 -6.88
N ASP A 44 -3.89 -5.12 -8.16
CA ASP A 44 -3.99 -6.07 -9.28
C ASP A 44 -2.91 -7.15 -9.22
N GLU A 45 -1.65 -6.76 -8.98
CA GLU A 45 -0.54 -7.69 -8.79
C GLU A 45 -0.76 -8.57 -7.56
N ALA A 46 -1.24 -7.97 -6.47
CA ALA A 46 -1.46 -8.67 -5.21
C ALA A 46 -2.58 -9.72 -5.31
N VAL A 47 -3.65 -9.47 -6.08
CA VAL A 47 -4.72 -10.45 -6.34
C VAL A 47 -4.13 -11.72 -6.95
N VAL A 48 -3.25 -11.59 -7.94
CA VAL A 48 -2.58 -12.73 -8.59
C VAL A 48 -1.60 -13.40 -7.64
N PHE A 49 -0.78 -12.60 -6.94
CA PHE A 49 0.25 -13.08 -6.03
C PHE A 49 -0.30 -13.91 -4.86
N PHE A 50 -1.47 -13.52 -4.32
CA PHE A 50 -2.14 -14.19 -3.20
C PHE A 50 -3.30 -15.10 -3.64
N SER A 51 -3.33 -15.54 -4.89
CA SER A 51 -4.36 -16.45 -5.43
C SER A 51 -4.50 -17.76 -4.64
N ASP A 52 -3.44 -18.25 -4.01
CA ASP A 52 -3.41 -19.43 -3.14
C ASP A 52 -3.95 -19.16 -1.71
N LYS A 53 -4.31 -17.91 -1.40
CA LYS A 53 -4.86 -17.48 -0.11
C LYS A 53 -6.27 -16.91 -0.31
N PRO A 54 -7.32 -17.74 -0.39
CA PRO A 54 -8.66 -17.32 -0.78
C PRO A 54 -9.24 -16.18 0.06
N ARG A 55 -8.98 -16.17 1.37
CA ARG A 55 -9.44 -15.10 2.28
C ARG A 55 -8.81 -13.74 1.95
N LEU A 56 -7.54 -13.72 1.56
CA LEU A 56 -6.82 -12.49 1.20
C LEU A 56 -7.17 -12.06 -0.23
N ALA A 57 -7.15 -13.00 -1.17
CA ALA A 57 -7.54 -12.77 -2.55
C ALA A 57 -8.96 -12.19 -2.65
N LYS A 58 -9.93 -12.70 -1.86
CA LYS A 58 -11.30 -12.15 -1.84
C LYS A 58 -11.32 -10.67 -1.43
N LYS A 59 -10.57 -10.26 -0.40
CA LYS A 59 -10.51 -8.86 0.04
C LYS A 59 -9.87 -7.96 -1.00
N LEU A 60 -8.77 -8.41 -1.61
CA LEU A 60 -8.08 -7.67 -2.67
C LEU A 60 -8.96 -7.56 -3.92
N LYS A 61 -9.71 -8.61 -4.24
CA LYS A 61 -10.64 -8.63 -5.37
C LYS A 61 -11.76 -7.60 -5.23
N VAL A 62 -12.30 -7.41 -4.03
CA VAL A 62 -13.28 -6.32 -3.76
C VAL A 62 -12.68 -4.95 -4.11
N MET A 63 -11.43 -4.68 -3.70
CA MET A 63 -10.74 -3.43 -4.03
C MET A 63 -10.52 -3.27 -5.54
N GLN A 64 -10.14 -4.34 -6.22
CA GLN A 64 -10.01 -4.37 -7.68
C GLN A 64 -11.35 -4.08 -8.38
N ASP A 65 -12.43 -4.72 -7.96
CA ASP A 65 -13.75 -4.64 -8.60
C ASP A 65 -14.38 -3.24 -8.49
N ILE A 66 -14.00 -2.46 -7.47
CA ILE A 66 -14.41 -1.04 -7.34
C ILE A 66 -13.41 -0.06 -7.97
N GLY A 67 -12.46 -0.56 -8.76
CA GLY A 67 -11.53 0.24 -9.54
C GLY A 67 -10.36 0.82 -8.75
N LEU A 68 -9.90 0.15 -7.68
CA LEU A 68 -8.69 0.50 -6.93
C LEU A 68 -7.49 -0.40 -7.29
N GLY A 69 -7.56 -1.13 -8.40
CA GLY A 69 -6.53 -2.08 -8.86
C GLY A 69 -5.11 -1.49 -8.95
N TYR A 70 -5.01 -0.21 -9.32
CA TYR A 70 -3.74 0.49 -9.54
C TYR A 70 -3.06 0.99 -8.25
N LEU A 71 -3.77 1.03 -7.12
CA LEU A 71 -3.19 1.52 -5.86
C LEU A 71 -2.18 0.51 -5.33
N SER A 72 -1.03 0.99 -4.83
CA SER A 72 -0.09 0.13 -4.13
C SER A 72 -0.60 -0.20 -2.73
N LEU A 73 -0.39 -1.44 -2.26
CA LEU A 73 -0.86 -1.87 -0.93
C LEU A 73 -0.32 -1.02 0.23
N GLY A 74 0.90 -0.51 0.10
CA GLY A 74 1.60 0.31 1.08
C GLY A 74 1.54 1.80 0.79
N GLN A 75 0.65 2.26 -0.10
CA GLN A 75 0.45 3.67 -0.41
C GLN A 75 0.04 4.46 0.85
N PRO A 76 0.73 5.55 1.18
CA PRO A 76 0.36 6.38 2.33
C PRO A 76 -1.06 6.93 2.21
N ALA A 77 -1.84 6.85 3.30
CA ALA A 77 -3.25 7.26 3.27
C ALA A 77 -3.46 8.76 2.96
N ASN A 78 -2.48 9.61 3.30
CA ASN A 78 -2.50 11.04 3.00
C ASN A 78 -2.29 11.37 1.51
N THR A 79 -1.86 10.42 0.67
CA THR A 79 -1.74 10.60 -0.78
C THR A 79 -2.93 10.03 -1.55
N ILE A 80 -3.90 9.44 -0.86
CA ILE A 80 -5.13 8.90 -1.45
C ILE A 80 -6.13 10.05 -1.64
N SER A 81 -6.67 10.17 -2.84
CA SER A 81 -7.71 11.15 -3.16
C SER A 81 -9.01 10.86 -2.40
N GLY A 82 -9.85 11.87 -2.23
CA GLY A 82 -11.14 11.70 -1.55
C GLY A 82 -12.02 10.61 -2.18
N GLY A 83 -12.05 10.52 -3.51
CA GLY A 83 -12.82 9.50 -4.23
C GLY A 83 -12.26 8.08 -4.08
N GLU A 84 -10.94 7.93 -3.97
CA GLU A 84 -10.32 6.64 -3.64
C GLU A 84 -10.58 6.26 -2.18
N ALA A 85 -10.47 7.20 -1.24
CA ALA A 85 -10.74 6.95 0.17
C ALA A 85 -12.19 6.52 0.40
N GLN A 86 -13.14 7.14 -0.32
CA GLN A 86 -14.55 6.74 -0.28
C GLN A 86 -14.74 5.31 -0.81
N ARG A 87 -14.11 4.96 -1.94
CA ARG A 87 -14.16 3.60 -2.49
C ARG A 87 -13.52 2.59 -1.53
N LEU A 88 -12.39 2.92 -0.91
CA LEU A 88 -11.75 2.07 0.09
C LEU A 88 -12.67 1.81 1.29
N LYS A 89 -13.39 2.84 1.73
CA LYS A 89 -14.42 2.70 2.76
C LYS A 89 -15.55 1.76 2.34
N LEU A 90 -15.99 1.80 1.08
CA LEU A 90 -16.98 0.85 0.55
C LEU A 90 -16.42 -0.58 0.53
N ALA A 91 -15.17 -0.79 0.08
CA ALA A 91 -14.52 -2.10 0.09
C ALA A 91 -14.45 -2.74 1.48
N TYR A 92 -14.38 -1.93 2.55
CA TYR A 92 -14.37 -2.44 3.93
C TYR A 92 -15.72 -3.06 4.35
N TYR A 93 -16.83 -2.59 3.80
CA TYR A 93 -18.17 -3.05 4.15
C TYR A 93 -18.73 -4.16 3.24
N LEU A 94 -18.05 -4.45 2.12
CA LEU A 94 -18.40 -5.49 1.14
C LEU A 94 -17.63 -6.79 1.41
#